data_AF-X1VDA6-F1
#
_entry.id   AF-X1VDA6-F1
#
_cell.length_a   1.000
_cell.length_b   1.000
_cell.length_c   1.000
_cell.angle_alpha   90.00
_cell.angle_beta   90.00
_cell.angle_gamma   90.00
#
_symmetry.space_group_name_H-M   'P 1'
#
loop_
_entity.id
_entity.type
_entity.pdbx_description
1 polymer ?
#
loop_
_entity_poly.entity_id
_entity_poly.type
_entity_poly.pdbx_seq_one_letter_code
_entity_poly.pdbx_strand_id
1 'polypeptide(L)'
;MFILNYSRRNFLKALGLGVTTLAGQGCASISELIGSRASNDKPNIIFILADDLGWAELGCYGNKFNETPNLDKLSREGMRFTDAYAA
;
A
#
# COMPACT_ATOMS: atom_id res chain seq x y z
N MET A 1 6.67 -2.73 31.93
CA MET A 1 7.88 -3.39 31.38
C MET A 1 7.77 -3.37 29.86
N PHE A 2 8.25 -2.30 29.22
CA PHE A 2 8.36 -2.20 27.76
C PHE A 2 9.83 -1.90 27.45
N ILE A 3 10.47 -2.85 26.77
CA ILE A 3 11.87 -2.77 26.36
C ILE A 3 11.95 -1.80 25.18
N LEU A 4 12.60 -0.66 25.38
CA LEU A 4 12.88 0.30 24.30
C LEU A 4 13.90 -0.32 23.34
N ASN A 5 13.42 -0.79 22.19
CA ASN A 5 14.27 -1.35 21.13
C ASN A 5 14.91 -0.19 20.33
N TYR A 6 16.00 0.37 20.87
CA TYR A 6 16.76 1.42 20.21
C TYR A 6 17.69 0.78 19.17
N SER A 7 17.38 0.93 17.88
CA SER A 7 18.22 0.39 16.81
C SER A 7 19.52 1.19 16.67
N ARG A 8 20.67 0.50 16.55
CA ARG A 8 22.03 1.05 16.40
C ARG A 8 22.15 2.18 15.35
N ARG A 9 21.27 2.13 14.33
CA ARG A 9 21.18 3.13 13.25
C ARG A 9 20.69 4.50 13.73
N ASN A 10 19.80 4.54 14.72
CA ASN A 10 19.30 5.79 15.29
C ASN A 10 20.34 6.43 16.23
N PHE A 11 21.13 5.61 16.92
CA PHE A 11 22.24 6.06 17.77
C PHE A 11 23.35 6.75 16.97
N LEU A 12 23.71 6.19 15.81
CA LEU A 12 24.71 6.79 14.92
C LEU A 12 24.26 8.13 14.31
N LYS A 13 22.96 8.29 14.02
CA LYS A 13 22.40 9.56 13.54
C LYS A 13 22.40 10.64 14.62
N ALA A 14 22.11 10.28 15.87
CA ALA A 14 22.14 11.20 17.01
C ALA A 14 23.56 11.73 17.30
N LEU A 15 24.59 10.89 17.13
CA LEU A 15 25.98 11.32 17.27
C LEU A 15 26.45 12.23 16.12
N GLY A 16 25.94 12.01 14.90
CA GLY A 16 26.28 12.84 13.74
C GLY A 16 25.73 14.27 13.78
N LEU A 17 24.64 14.51 14.52
CA LEU A 17 23.99 15.82 14.63
C LEU A 17 24.59 16.75 15.70
N GLY A 18 25.51 16.25 16.53
CA GLY A 18 26.14 17.04 17.60
C GLY A 18 27.23 18.02 17.13
N VAL A 19 27.65 17.97 15.86
CA VAL A 19 28.84 18.73 15.37
C VAL A 19 28.49 19.95 14.51
N THR A 20 27.23 20.16 14.12
CA THR A 20 26.87 21.29 13.21
C THR A 20 26.16 22.46 13.86
N THR A 21 25.95 22.47 15.18
CA THR A 21 25.45 23.67 15.87
C THR A 21 26.61 24.64 16.10
N LEU A 22 26.91 25.51 15.12
CA LEU A 22 27.47 26.87 15.33
C LEU A 22 27.66 27.67 14.01
N ALA A 23 26.75 27.58 13.04
CA ALA A 23 26.62 28.63 12.02
C ALA A 23 25.27 28.52 11.30
N GLY A 24 24.41 29.52 11.46
CA GLY A 24 23.22 29.67 10.62
C GLY A 24 21.93 29.14 11.23
N GLN A 25 21.29 29.97 12.06
CA GLN A 25 19.83 29.96 12.12
C GLN A 25 19.31 30.34 10.72
N GLY A 26 18.64 29.42 10.05
CA GLY A 26 18.01 29.69 8.76
C GLY A 26 17.73 28.44 7.95
N CYS A 27 16.51 27.89 8.10
CA CYS A 27 15.88 26.95 7.16
C CYS A 27 16.29 25.47 7.18
N ALA A 28 16.49 24.84 8.36
CA ALA A 28 16.61 23.37 8.44
C ALA A 28 15.50 22.68 9.26
N SER A 29 14.81 23.42 10.14
CA SER A 29 13.79 22.83 11.05
C SER A 29 12.43 22.53 10.38
N ILE A 30 12.24 22.93 9.11
CA ILE A 30 10.99 22.66 8.37
C ILE A 30 10.96 21.20 7.90
N SER A 31 12.11 20.54 7.67
CA SER A 31 12.14 19.16 7.18
C SER A 31 11.69 18.13 8.22
N GLU A 32 11.70 18.46 9.50
CA GLU A 32 11.31 17.56 10.60
C GLU A 32 9.82 17.68 10.96
N LEU A 33 9.19 18.82 10.63
CA LEU A 33 7.74 19.01 10.67
C LEU A 33 7.02 18.30 9.51
N ILE A 34 7.70 18.13 8.37
CA ILE A 34 7.27 17.26 7.27
C ILE A 34 7.78 15.84 7.52
N GLY A 35 7.74 15.40 8.78
CA GLY A 35 7.75 13.98 9.11
C GLY A 35 6.54 13.35 8.45
N SER A 36 6.68 12.95 7.19
CA SER A 36 5.80 11.96 6.61
C SER A 36 5.84 10.81 7.60
N ARG A 37 4.76 10.62 8.36
CA ARG A 37 4.38 9.28 8.76
C ARG A 37 4.44 8.53 7.44
N ALA A 38 5.52 7.77 7.24
CA ALA A 38 5.47 6.65 6.31
C ALA A 38 4.23 5.94 6.81
N SER A 39 3.13 6.07 6.05
CA SER A 39 1.97 5.29 6.37
C SER A 39 2.47 3.85 6.27
N ASN A 40 1.72 2.90 6.77
CA ASN A 40 2.05 1.52 6.47
C ASN A 40 1.81 1.33 4.96
N ASP A 41 2.75 1.80 4.11
CA ASP A 41 2.61 2.08 2.67
C ASP A 41 2.56 0.78 1.86
N LYS A 42 2.49 -0.35 2.54
CA LYS A 42 2.30 -1.66 1.94
C LYS A 42 0.81 -1.83 1.71
N PRO A 43 0.36 -2.03 0.45
CA PRO A 43 -1.03 -2.32 0.18
C PRO A 43 -1.40 -3.65 0.86
N ASN A 44 -2.63 -3.74 1.35
CA ASN A 44 -3.20 -5.03 1.71
C ASN A 44 -3.63 -5.74 0.43
N ILE A 45 -3.20 -6.98 0.24
CA ILE A 45 -3.55 -7.79 -0.93
C ILE A 45 -4.55 -8.85 -0.48
N ILE A 46 -5.74 -8.84 -1.09
CA ILE A 46 -6.75 -9.87 -0.91
C ILE A 46 -6.83 -10.65 -2.22
N PHE A 47 -6.51 -11.94 -2.17
CA PHE A 47 -6.62 -12.84 -3.32
C PHE A 47 -7.88 -13.70 -3.16
N ILE A 48 -8.80 -13.59 -4.11
CA ILE A 48 -10.06 -14.33 -4.12
C ILE A 48 -10.00 -15.30 -5.31
N LEU A 49 -10.13 -16.59 -5.02
CA LEU A 49 -10.20 -17.66 -6.02
C LEU A 49 -11.56 -18.34 -5.91
N ALA A 50 -12.24 -18.47 -7.04
CA ALA A 50 -13.45 -19.28 -7.16
C ALA A 50 -13.12 -20.54 -7.97
N ASP A 51 -13.54 -21.68 -7.47
CA ASP A 51 -13.40 -22.97 -8.16
C ASP A 51 -14.45 -23.11 -9.26
N ASP A 52 -14.08 -23.72 -10.38
CA ASP A 52 -14.95 -23.99 -11.55
C ASP A 52 -15.72 -22.77 -12.13
N LEU A 53 -15.28 -21.54 -11.85
CA LEU A 53 -15.92 -20.34 -12.39
C LEU A 53 -15.56 -20.16 -13.88
N GLY A 54 -16.56 -20.32 -14.75
CA GLY A 54 -16.38 -20.14 -16.19
C GLY A 54 -16.28 -18.67 -16.62
N TRP A 55 -15.59 -18.41 -17.73
CA TRP A 55 -15.41 -17.05 -18.27
C TRP A 55 -16.73 -16.31 -18.54
N ALA A 56 -17.74 -17.02 -19.06
CA ALA A 56 -19.04 -16.45 -19.40
C ALA A 56 -20.04 -16.40 -18.22
N GLU A 57 -19.61 -16.69 -16.98
CA GLU A 57 -20.53 -16.81 -15.84
C GLU A 57 -20.83 -15.50 -15.13
N LEU A 58 -20.01 -14.47 -15.31
CA LEU A 58 -20.20 -13.17 -14.65
C LEU A 58 -20.99 -12.19 -15.53
N GLY A 59 -21.80 -11.36 -14.88
CA GLY A 59 -22.57 -10.29 -15.54
C GLY A 59 -21.67 -9.32 -16.32
N CYS A 60 -20.50 -9.00 -15.79
CA CYS A 60 -19.53 -8.15 -16.46
C CYS A 60 -19.03 -8.74 -17.79
N TYR A 61 -19.00 -10.06 -17.97
CA TYR A 61 -18.67 -10.70 -19.26
C TYR A 61 -19.90 -10.92 -20.17
N GLY A 62 -21.07 -10.39 -19.80
CA GLY A 62 -22.28 -10.40 -20.62
C GLY A 62 -23.30 -11.47 -20.24
N ASN A 63 -23.10 -12.18 -19.13
CA ASN A 63 -24.11 -13.08 -18.58
C ASN A 63 -25.36 -12.28 -18.17
N LYS A 64 -26.56 -12.73 -18.58
CA LYS A 64 -27.84 -12.08 -18.25
C LYS A 64 -28.67 -12.85 -17.23
N PHE A 65 -28.23 -14.04 -16.84
CA PHE A 65 -28.92 -14.94 -15.94
C PHE A 65 -28.34 -14.88 -14.52
N ASN A 66 -27.01 -14.93 -14.39
CA ASN A 66 -26.34 -14.87 -13.10
C ASN A 66 -26.21 -13.41 -12.63
N GLU A 67 -26.70 -13.12 -11.43
CA GLU A 67 -26.57 -11.80 -10.81
C GLU A 67 -25.26 -11.70 -10.01
N THR A 68 -24.32 -10.89 -10.49
CA THR A 68 -22.99 -10.72 -9.85
C THR A 68 -22.66 -9.26 -9.50
N PRO A 69 -23.55 -8.52 -8.81
CA PRO A 69 -23.45 -7.06 -8.68
C PRO A 69 -22.16 -6.58 -8.01
N ASN A 70 -21.61 -7.34 -7.06
CA ASN A 70 -20.36 -6.99 -6.38
C ASN A 70 -19.13 -7.15 -7.29
N LEU A 71 -19.08 -8.23 -8.08
CA LEU A 71 -18.00 -8.47 -9.04
C LEU A 71 -18.12 -7.53 -10.24
N ASP A 72 -19.33 -7.22 -10.67
CA ASP A 72 -19.58 -6.25 -11.73
C ASP A 72 -19.13 -4.85 -11.30
N LYS A 73 -19.44 -4.43 -10.07
CA LYS A 73 -18.93 -3.19 -9.50
C LYS A 73 -17.41 -3.19 -9.43
N LEU A 74 -16.79 -4.26 -8.92
CA LEU A 74 -15.33 -4.39 -8.85
C LEU A 74 -14.68 -4.27 -10.23
N SER A 75 -15.29 -4.86 -11.26
CA SER A 75 -14.78 -4.79 -12.63
C SER A 75 -14.82 -3.39 -13.25
N ARG A 76 -15.77 -2.53 -12.81
CA ARG A 76 -15.88 -1.13 -13.25
C ARG A 76 -14.95 -0.19 -12.48
N GLU A 77 -14.70 -0.48 -11.20
CA GLU A 77 -13.84 0.34 -10.33
C GLU A 77 -12.36 -0.03 -10.46
N GLY A 78 -12.07 -1.22 -10.97
CA GLY A 78 -10.72 -1.73 -11.17
C GLY A 78 -10.39 -2.01 -12.62
N MET A 79 -9.59 -3.06 -12.81
CA MET A 79 -9.20 -3.57 -14.12
C MET A 79 -9.86 -4.92 -14.36
N ARG A 80 -10.36 -5.14 -15.58
CA ARG A 80 -10.94 -6.40 -16.02
C ARG A 80 -10.16 -6.95 -17.21
N PHE A 81 -9.74 -8.21 -17.10
CA PHE A 81 -9.03 -8.91 -18.17
C PHE A 81 -10.01 -9.74 -18.99
N THR A 82 -10.10 -9.48 -20.30
CA THR A 82 -10.98 -10.26 -21.20
C THR A 82 -10.34 -11.56 -21.65
N ASP A 83 -9.01 -11.63 -21.63
CA ASP A 83 -8.19 -12.73 -22.16
C ASP A 83 -7.26 -13.28 -21.06
N ALA A 84 -7.86 -13.90 -20.03
CA ALA A 84 -7.16 -14.51 -18.92
C ALA A 84 -7.29 -16.04 -18.97
N TYR A 85 -6.20 -16.72 -19.33
CA TYR A 85 -6.16 -18.18 -19.49
C TYR A 85 -5.57 -18.88 -18.26
N ALA A 86 -6.15 -20.02 -17.90
CA ALA A 86 -5.53 -20.97 -16.97
C ALA A 86 -4.57 -21.89 -17.73
N ALA A 87 -3.49 -22.31 -17.06
CA ALA A 87 -2.44 -23.18 -17.61
C ALA A 87 -2.74 -24.66 -17.38
#